data_AF-A0A0F6I9Z7-F1
#
_entry.id   AF-A0A0F6I9Z7-F1
#
_cell.length_a   1.000
_cell.length_b   1.000
_cell.length_c   1.000
_cell.angle_alpha   90.00
_cell.angle_beta   90.00
_cell.angle_gamma   90.00
#
_symmetry.space_group_name_H-M   'P 1'
#
loop_
_entity.id
_entity.type
_entity.pdbx_description
1 polymer ?
#
loop_
_entity_poly.entity_id
_entity_poly.type
_entity_poly.pdbx_seq_one_letter_code
_entity_poly.pdbx_strand_id
1 'polypeptide(L)'
;MKKIKIVTVITLFLISLTGCKKSQEELAKELEDQKKQAIINSADSVYQLGGNGVALLVDRENLRNLHDACFEFLPKKGRGTIRFYKHPKIYQMQIQSINELEYDLIFQGKKAKLILKLEGEFPVKLGSMETLSAIISLRIEGDSQTYENLGTLDLIYGGEGIAKARHGRFKTLEECEAQNALDEEANKTIREQDGACEGPGC
;
A
#
# COMPACT_ATOMS: atom_id res chain seq x y z
N MET A 1 -15.53 -47.87 9.03
CA MET A 1 -15.46 -46.44 9.42
C MET A 1 -13.98 -46.11 9.66
N LYS A 2 -13.29 -45.15 9.03
CA LYS A 2 -13.67 -43.87 8.41
C LYS A 2 -12.76 -43.56 7.20
N LYS A 3 -13.43 -43.31 6.06
CA LYS A 3 -13.18 -42.28 5.03
C LYS A 3 -11.72 -41.98 4.65
N ILE A 4 -11.18 -42.76 3.71
CA ILE A 4 -9.98 -42.39 2.94
C ILE A 4 -10.43 -41.60 1.69
N LYS A 5 -10.08 -40.31 1.69
CA LYS A 5 -9.61 -39.48 0.55
C LYS A 5 -10.33 -39.60 -0.81
N ILE A 6 -11.63 -39.29 -0.87
CA ILE A 6 -12.37 -39.14 -2.15
C ILE A 6 -12.49 -37.68 -2.64
N VAL A 7 -12.12 -36.69 -1.82
CA VAL A 7 -12.40 -35.27 -2.15
C VAL A 7 -11.36 -34.63 -3.07
N THR A 8 -10.12 -35.13 -3.13
CA THR A 8 -9.05 -34.44 -3.88
C THR A 8 -8.96 -34.81 -5.37
N VAL A 9 -9.65 -35.88 -5.81
CA VAL A 9 -9.61 -36.33 -7.22
C VAL A 9 -10.74 -35.69 -8.06
N ILE A 10 -11.82 -35.23 -7.42
CA ILE A 10 -12.98 -34.69 -8.14
C ILE A 10 -12.74 -33.26 -8.65
N THR A 11 -11.90 -32.46 -7.98
CA THR A 11 -11.59 -31.09 -8.42
C THR A 11 -10.70 -31.02 -9.66
N LEU A 12 -9.85 -32.05 -9.90
CA LEU A 12 -9.05 -32.14 -11.13
C LEU A 12 -9.82 -32.78 -12.30
N PHE A 13 -10.84 -33.60 -12.03
CA PHE A 13 -11.65 -34.23 -13.08
C PHE A 13 -12.81 -33.37 -13.60
N LEU A 14 -13.22 -32.33 -12.86
CA LEU A 14 -14.24 -31.40 -13.36
C LEU A 14 -13.70 -30.42 -14.42
N ILE A 15 -12.37 -30.26 -14.50
CA ILE A 15 -11.70 -29.43 -15.53
C ILE A 15 -11.62 -30.16 -16.88
N SER A 16 -11.75 -31.49 -16.91
CA SER A 16 -11.70 -32.27 -18.16
C SER A 16 -13.05 -32.48 -18.86
N LEU A 17 -14.16 -32.03 -18.28
CA LEU A 17 -15.52 -32.29 -18.80
C LEU A 17 -16.25 -31.06 -19.35
N THR A 18 -15.61 -29.90 -19.43
CA THR A 18 -16.12 -28.69 -20.11
C THR A 18 -15.12 -28.23 -21.17
N GLY A 19 -15.08 -28.96 -22.28
CA GLY A 19 -14.11 -28.78 -23.38
C GLY A 19 -14.34 -27.54 -24.24
N CYS A 20 -14.23 -26.34 -23.66
CA CYS A 20 -13.90 -25.13 -24.40
C CYS A 20 -12.54 -24.64 -23.90
N LYS A 21 -11.49 -24.91 -24.70
CA LYS A 21 -10.14 -24.45 -24.40
C LYS A 21 -10.14 -22.94 -24.59
N LYS A 22 -10.17 -22.19 -23.47
CA LYS A 22 -10.15 -20.73 -23.50
C LYS A 22 -8.98 -20.24 -24.34
N SER A 23 -9.21 -19.19 -25.11
CA SER A 23 -8.15 -18.56 -25.90
C SER A 23 -7.12 -17.93 -24.96
N GLN A 24 -5.89 -17.69 -25.46
CA GLN A 24 -4.89 -16.96 -24.68
C GLN A 24 -5.36 -15.55 -24.30
N GLU A 25 -6.20 -14.94 -25.14
CA GLU A 25 -6.81 -13.64 -24.88
C GLU A 25 -7.83 -13.70 -23.74
N GLU A 26 -8.68 -14.72 -23.69
CA GLU A 26 -9.63 -14.92 -22.60
C GLU A 26 -8.92 -15.16 -21.27
N LEU A 27 -7.86 -15.96 -21.27
CA LEU A 27 -7.03 -16.21 -20.08
C LEU A 27 -6.34 -14.93 -19.58
N ALA A 28 -5.79 -14.13 -20.50
CA ALA A 28 -5.15 -12.86 -20.14
C ALA A 28 -6.14 -11.86 -19.55
N LYS A 29 -7.34 -11.76 -20.14
CA LYS A 29 -8.41 -10.90 -19.62
C LYS A 29 -8.88 -11.34 -18.24
N GLU A 30 -9.08 -12.64 -18.02
CA GLU A 30 -9.46 -13.17 -16.71
C GLU A 30 -8.40 -12.88 -15.64
N LEU A 31 -7.12 -12.98 -15.99
CA LEU A 31 -6.04 -12.66 -15.06
C LEU A 31 -6.01 -11.16 -14.72
N GLU A 32 -6.21 -10.29 -15.70
CA GLU A 32 -6.33 -8.84 -15.46
C GLU A 32 -7.54 -8.50 -14.59
N ASP A 33 -8.70 -9.10 -14.83
CA ASP A 33 -9.90 -8.89 -14.00
C ASP A 33 -9.66 -9.37 -12.55
N GLN A 34 -8.98 -10.51 -12.36
CA GLN A 34 -8.57 -10.98 -11.04
C GLN A 34 -7.62 -10.00 -10.35
N LYS A 35 -6.64 -9.46 -11.09
CA LYS A 35 -5.69 -8.47 -10.58
C LYS A 35 -6.40 -7.21 -10.11
N LYS A 36 -7.31 -6.66 -10.91
CA LYS A 36 -8.11 -5.49 -10.55
C LYS A 36 -8.94 -5.73 -9.29
N GLN A 37 -9.61 -6.88 -9.22
CA GLN A 37 -10.40 -7.24 -8.04
C GLN A 37 -9.53 -7.41 -6.79
N ALA A 38 -8.33 -7.98 -6.93
CA ALA A 38 -7.37 -8.11 -5.83
C ALA A 38 -6.88 -6.75 -5.34
N ILE A 39 -6.61 -5.80 -6.24
CA ILE A 39 -6.23 -4.41 -5.90
C ILE A 39 -7.37 -3.74 -5.13
N ILE A 40 -8.60 -3.76 -5.67
CA ILE A 40 -9.78 -3.17 -5.00
C ILE A 40 -9.98 -3.80 -3.62
N ASN A 41 -9.78 -5.12 -3.50
CA ASN A 41 -9.96 -5.82 -2.22
C ASN A 41 -8.89 -5.50 -1.19
N SER A 42 -7.70 -5.16 -1.65
CA SER A 42 -6.55 -4.88 -0.79
C SER A 42 -6.32 -3.39 -0.51
N ALA A 43 -6.93 -2.47 -1.24
CA ALA A 43 -6.71 -1.03 -1.09
C ALA A 43 -7.13 -0.46 0.27
N ASP A 44 -8.19 -0.98 0.90
CA ASP A 44 -8.63 -0.51 2.21
C ASP A 44 -7.62 -0.92 3.29
N SER A 45 -6.86 0.05 3.83
CA SER A 45 -5.93 -0.17 4.94
C SER A 45 -5.41 1.14 5.55
N VAL A 46 -4.53 1.01 6.53
CA VAL A 46 -3.59 2.07 6.92
C VAL A 46 -2.21 1.77 6.33
N TYR A 47 -1.59 2.78 5.73
CA TYR A 47 -0.26 2.68 5.11
C TYR A 47 0.73 3.65 5.76
N GLN A 48 1.94 3.19 6.02
CA GLN A 48 3.06 4.06 6.40
C GLN A 48 3.74 4.52 5.10
N LEU A 49 3.77 5.83 4.85
CA LEU A 49 4.23 6.38 3.58
C LEU A 49 5.74 6.66 3.53
N GLY A 50 6.44 6.57 4.66
CA GLY A 50 7.89 6.83 4.77
C GLY A 50 8.29 8.28 4.43
N GLY A 51 7.33 9.20 4.48
CA GLY A 51 7.54 10.60 4.19
C GLY A 51 6.27 11.43 4.34
N ASN A 52 6.38 12.71 3.97
CA ASN A 52 5.36 13.72 4.13
C ASN A 52 4.72 14.17 2.81
N GLY A 53 4.93 13.45 1.70
CA GLY A 53 4.54 13.91 0.35
C GLY A 53 3.06 14.25 0.21
N VAL A 54 2.19 13.53 0.92
CA VAL A 54 0.75 13.81 0.99
C VAL A 54 0.39 15.13 1.69
N ALA A 55 1.32 15.74 2.43
CA ALA A 55 1.17 17.09 3.01
C ALA A 55 0.97 18.16 1.94
N LEU A 56 1.42 17.94 0.70
CA LEU A 56 1.21 18.86 -0.42
C LEU A 56 -0.28 19.20 -0.62
N LEU A 57 -1.18 18.26 -0.33
CA LEU A 57 -2.63 18.48 -0.38
C LEU A 57 -3.16 19.11 0.91
N VAL A 58 -2.77 18.56 2.06
CA VAL A 58 -3.47 18.82 3.33
C VAL A 58 -2.85 19.93 4.18
N ASP A 59 -1.54 20.19 4.05
CA ASP A 59 -0.82 21.21 4.81
C ASP A 59 0.51 21.61 4.14
N ARG A 60 0.40 22.16 2.93
CA ARG A 60 1.57 22.52 2.10
C ARG A 60 2.51 23.53 2.77
N GLU A 61 1.96 24.44 3.58
CA GLU A 61 2.71 25.50 4.25
C GLU A 61 3.63 24.94 5.36
N ASN A 62 3.22 23.85 6.02
CA ASN A 62 3.97 23.23 7.09
C ASN A 62 4.82 22.04 6.65
N LEU A 63 4.99 21.81 5.34
CA LEU A 63 5.65 20.61 4.81
C LEU A 63 7.03 20.32 5.44
N ARG A 64 7.83 21.36 5.74
CA ARG A 64 9.14 21.19 6.39
C ARG A 64 9.09 20.66 7.82
N ASN A 65 7.96 20.83 8.51
CA ASN A 65 7.74 20.42 9.90
C ASN A 65 6.97 19.10 10.00
N LEU A 66 6.55 18.54 8.87
CA LEU A 66 5.85 17.28 8.79
C LEU A 66 6.83 16.19 8.36
N HIS A 67 6.73 15.03 8.98
CA HIS A 67 7.57 13.87 8.71
C HIS A 67 6.70 12.70 8.25
N ASP A 68 7.14 11.48 8.49
CA ASP A 68 6.45 10.25 8.12
C ASP A 68 4.94 10.32 8.38
N ALA A 69 4.17 9.88 7.40
CA ALA A 69 2.72 9.92 7.45
C ALA A 69 2.13 8.52 7.53
N CYS A 70 1.16 8.36 8.41
CA CYS A 70 0.23 7.24 8.42
C CYS A 70 -1.04 7.66 7.67
N PHE A 71 -1.35 6.95 6.59
CA PHE A 71 -2.49 7.20 5.73
C PHE A 71 -3.50 6.06 5.84
N GLU A 72 -4.60 6.30 6.57
CA GLU A 72 -5.80 5.47 6.49
C GLU A 72 -6.48 5.75 5.15
N PHE A 73 -6.28 4.86 4.19
CA PHE A 73 -6.85 4.92 2.85
C PHE A 73 -8.00 3.92 2.75
N LEU A 74 -9.25 4.41 2.76
CA LEU A 74 -10.46 3.57 2.74
C LEU A 74 -11.38 3.99 1.58
N PRO A 75 -10.94 3.79 0.33
CA PRO A 75 -11.71 4.19 -0.85
C PRO A 75 -13.11 3.56 -0.92
N LYS A 76 -13.31 2.33 -0.42
CA LYS A 76 -14.64 1.71 -0.38
C LYS A 76 -15.62 2.43 0.54
N LYS A 77 -15.10 3.13 1.56
CA LYS A 77 -15.87 3.94 2.49
C LYS A 77 -15.88 5.41 2.09
N GLY A 78 -15.24 5.77 0.98
CA GLY A 78 -15.13 7.13 0.48
C GLY A 78 -14.42 8.11 1.42
N ARG A 79 -13.56 7.61 2.33
CA ARG A 79 -12.90 8.44 3.35
C ARG A 79 -11.42 8.10 3.49
N GLY A 80 -10.63 9.12 3.80
CA GLY A 80 -9.22 8.99 4.13
C GLY A 80 -8.86 9.81 5.36
N THR A 81 -7.88 9.34 6.12
CA THR A 81 -7.34 10.04 7.28
C THR A 81 -5.82 10.03 7.22
N ILE A 82 -5.18 11.19 7.34
CA ILE A 82 -3.73 11.30 7.48
C ILE A 82 -3.40 11.76 8.90
N ARG A 83 -2.45 11.05 9.52
CA ARG A 83 -1.72 11.53 10.70
C ARG A 83 -0.24 11.63 10.33
N PHE A 84 0.37 12.75 10.65
CA PHE A 84 1.82 12.88 10.54
C PHE A 84 2.44 12.58 11.90
N TYR A 85 3.54 11.84 11.87
CA TYR A 85 4.23 11.42 13.08
C TYR A 85 4.64 12.62 13.94
N LYS A 86 4.37 12.53 15.26
CA LYS A 86 4.57 13.60 16.25
C LYS A 86 3.86 14.93 15.94
N HIS A 87 2.85 14.91 15.07
CA HIS A 87 2.07 16.10 14.75
C HIS A 87 0.63 15.96 15.27
N PRO A 88 0.11 16.91 16.06
CA PRO A 88 -1.18 16.74 16.76
C PRO A 88 -2.40 16.82 15.83
N LYS A 89 -2.25 17.45 14.66
CA LYS A 89 -3.35 17.66 13.72
C LYS A 89 -3.62 16.40 12.90
N ILE A 90 -4.89 16.02 12.85
CA ILE A 90 -5.41 14.92 12.04
C ILE A 90 -6.13 15.51 10.82
N TYR A 91 -5.84 14.98 9.63
CA TYR A 91 -6.39 15.48 8.38
C TYR A 91 -7.37 14.46 7.81
N GLN A 92 -8.65 14.79 7.78
CA GLN A 92 -9.69 13.94 7.22
C GLN A 92 -10.08 14.44 5.83
N MET A 93 -10.21 13.53 4.87
CA MET A 93 -10.54 13.84 3.48
C MET A 93 -11.59 12.86 2.94
N GLN A 94 -12.29 13.31 1.91
CA GLN A 94 -13.14 12.43 1.10
C GLN A 94 -12.29 11.79 0.00
N ILE A 95 -12.61 10.53 -0.31
CA ILE A 95 -12.03 9.77 -1.40
C ILE A 95 -13.15 9.40 -2.37
N GLN A 96 -12.94 9.62 -3.67
CA GLN A 96 -13.85 9.15 -4.71
C GLN A 96 -13.07 8.27 -5.68
N SER A 97 -13.46 7.00 -5.80
CA SER A 97 -12.82 6.08 -6.73
C SER A 97 -13.20 6.41 -8.17
N ILE A 98 -12.19 6.56 -9.04
CA ILE A 98 -12.38 6.69 -10.49
C ILE A 98 -12.27 5.30 -11.12
N ASN A 99 -11.20 4.57 -10.76
CA ASN A 99 -10.97 3.17 -11.10
C ASN A 99 -10.09 2.52 -10.01
N GLU A 100 -9.58 1.32 -10.24
CA GLU A 100 -8.78 0.57 -9.27
C GLU A 100 -7.42 1.21 -8.92
N LEU A 101 -6.90 2.11 -9.78
CA LEU A 101 -5.61 2.80 -9.62
C LEU A 101 -5.72 4.33 -9.53
N GLU A 102 -6.89 4.92 -9.77
CA GLU A 102 -7.09 6.36 -9.74
C GLU A 102 -8.21 6.77 -8.79
N TYR A 103 -7.94 7.78 -7.96
CA TYR A 103 -8.86 8.28 -6.96
C TYR A 103 -8.79 9.80 -6.89
N ASP A 104 -9.92 10.45 -6.67
CA ASP A 104 -9.97 11.86 -6.29
C ASP A 104 -9.91 11.98 -4.76
N LEU A 105 -8.93 12.72 -4.26
CA LEU A 105 -8.80 13.12 -2.86
C LEU A 105 -9.31 14.55 -2.70
N ILE A 106 -10.25 14.76 -1.77
CA ILE A 106 -10.88 16.07 -1.56
C ILE A 106 -10.70 16.48 -0.10
N PHE A 107 -9.98 17.57 0.11
CA PHE A 107 -9.69 18.12 1.43
C PHE A 107 -9.99 19.62 1.44
N GLN A 108 -10.94 20.04 2.28
CA GLN A 108 -11.32 21.46 2.45
C GLN A 108 -11.57 22.20 1.11
N GLY A 109 -12.24 21.54 0.17
CA GLY A 109 -12.53 22.08 -1.16
C GLY A 109 -11.36 22.02 -2.16
N LYS A 110 -10.15 21.67 -1.73
CA LYS A 110 -9.03 21.34 -2.62
C LYS A 110 -9.19 19.91 -3.11
N LYS A 111 -8.99 19.72 -4.41
CA LYS A 111 -9.06 18.42 -5.07
C LYS A 111 -7.68 18.02 -5.59
N ALA A 112 -7.33 16.76 -5.45
CA ALA A 112 -6.14 16.18 -6.05
C ALA A 112 -6.43 14.78 -6.58
N LYS A 113 -5.89 14.46 -7.74
CA LYS A 113 -5.93 13.11 -8.28
C LYS A 113 -4.77 12.30 -7.70
N LEU A 114 -5.08 11.24 -6.98
CA LEU A 114 -4.18 10.19 -6.56
C LEU A 114 -4.08 9.15 -7.66
N ILE A 115 -2.87 8.84 -8.10
CA ILE A 115 -2.57 7.86 -9.14
C ILE A 115 -1.65 6.80 -8.53
N LEU A 116 -2.06 5.54 -8.63
CA LEU A 116 -1.34 4.38 -8.13
C LEU A 116 -0.57 3.72 -9.28
N LYS A 117 0.76 3.80 -9.24
CA LYS A 117 1.62 3.10 -10.19
C LYS A 117 2.03 1.76 -9.58
N LEU A 118 1.51 0.67 -10.15
CA LEU A 118 1.80 -0.68 -9.65
C LEU A 118 3.27 -1.04 -9.80
N GLU A 119 3.80 -1.73 -8.79
CA GLU A 119 5.12 -2.35 -8.77
C GLU A 119 5.02 -3.79 -8.24
N GLY A 120 5.86 -4.66 -8.79
CA GLY A 120 5.84 -6.09 -8.51
C GLY A 120 4.97 -6.90 -9.47
N GLU A 121 4.88 -8.20 -9.22
CA GLU A 121 4.21 -9.16 -10.09
C GLU A 121 2.86 -9.62 -9.52
N PHE A 122 1.95 -10.01 -10.41
CA PHE A 122 0.69 -10.66 -10.08
C PHE A 122 0.52 -11.91 -10.97
N PRO A 123 0.06 -13.05 -10.43
CA PRO A 123 -0.40 -13.28 -9.06
C PRO A 123 0.76 -13.37 -8.07
N VAL A 124 0.57 -12.83 -6.87
CA VAL A 124 1.53 -12.93 -5.78
C VAL A 124 1.45 -14.34 -5.17
N LYS A 125 2.55 -15.08 -5.17
CA LYS A 125 2.56 -16.47 -4.68
C LYS A 125 2.49 -16.53 -3.15
N LEU A 126 1.59 -17.35 -2.62
CA LEU A 126 1.50 -17.58 -1.18
C LEU A 126 2.75 -18.31 -0.66
N GLY A 127 3.31 -17.85 0.45
CA GLY A 127 4.56 -18.34 1.03
C GLY A 127 5.82 -17.75 0.40
N SER A 128 5.71 -16.80 -0.54
CA SER A 128 6.87 -16.16 -1.18
C SER A 128 7.23 -14.82 -0.52
N MET A 129 8.36 -14.25 -0.94
CA MET A 129 8.78 -12.88 -0.60
C MET A 129 8.30 -11.85 -1.64
N GLU A 130 7.46 -12.26 -2.60
CA GLU A 130 6.91 -11.37 -3.62
C GLU A 130 5.87 -10.42 -2.99
N THR A 131 5.72 -9.26 -3.60
CA THR A 131 4.73 -8.25 -3.21
C THR A 131 4.14 -7.61 -4.44
N LEU A 132 2.87 -7.22 -4.37
CA LEU A 132 2.29 -6.23 -5.26
C LEU A 132 2.10 -4.95 -4.45
N SER A 133 2.75 -3.88 -4.86
CA SER A 133 2.65 -2.56 -4.24
C SER A 133 2.24 -1.51 -5.27
N ALA A 134 1.93 -0.31 -4.80
CA ALA A 134 1.71 0.84 -5.66
C ALA A 134 2.44 2.06 -5.13
N ILE A 135 3.24 2.70 -5.98
CA ILE A 135 3.80 4.01 -5.70
C ILE A 135 2.71 5.07 -5.88
N ILE A 136 2.67 6.02 -4.95
CA ILE A 136 1.79 7.17 -5.00
C ILE A 136 2.36 8.26 -5.89
N SER A 137 1.55 8.70 -6.84
CA SER A 137 1.68 10.02 -7.47
C SER A 137 0.44 10.87 -7.17
N LEU A 138 0.63 12.18 -7.06
CA LEU A 138 -0.43 13.14 -6.75
C LEU A 138 -0.40 14.31 -7.74
N ARG A 139 -1.55 14.63 -8.30
CA ARG A 139 -1.75 15.83 -9.14
C ARG A 139 -2.80 16.71 -8.51
N ILE A 140 -2.39 17.87 -8.00
CA ILE A 140 -3.28 18.81 -7.33
C ILE A 140 -3.96 19.71 -8.36
N GLU A 141 -5.26 19.91 -8.24
CA GLU A 141 -6.00 20.79 -9.14
C GLU A 141 -5.51 22.24 -9.01
N GLY A 142 -5.25 22.89 -10.15
CA GLY A 142 -4.66 24.22 -10.21
C GLY A 142 -3.12 24.24 -10.15
N ASP A 143 -2.47 23.11 -9.87
CA ASP A 143 -1.01 22.97 -9.99
C ASP A 143 -0.64 22.40 -11.37
N SER A 144 0.47 22.88 -11.92
CA SER A 144 1.00 22.40 -13.22
C SER A 144 1.87 21.16 -13.05
N GLN A 145 2.33 20.88 -11.83
CA GLN A 145 3.22 19.78 -11.51
C GLN A 145 2.46 18.52 -11.07
N THR A 146 2.98 17.37 -11.50
CA THR A 146 2.65 16.08 -10.89
C THR A 146 3.75 15.73 -9.89
N TYR A 147 3.36 15.40 -8.68
CA TYR A 147 4.26 14.99 -7.62
C TYR A 147 4.33 13.47 -7.58
N GLU A 148 5.51 12.93 -7.86
CA GLU A 148 5.72 11.48 -7.96
C GLU A 148 6.45 10.94 -6.72
N ASN A 149 6.35 9.63 -6.50
CA ASN A 149 7.06 8.90 -5.44
C ASN A 149 6.78 9.42 -4.02
N LEU A 150 5.51 9.70 -3.70
CA LEU A 150 5.10 10.28 -2.40
C LEU A 150 4.90 9.26 -1.28
N GLY A 151 5.26 8.00 -1.54
CA GLY A 151 5.07 6.87 -0.65
C GLY A 151 4.59 5.64 -1.41
N THR A 152 4.48 4.52 -0.68
CA THR A 152 4.13 3.22 -1.25
C THR A 152 2.96 2.61 -0.51
N LEU A 153 1.98 2.09 -1.25
CA LEU A 153 0.90 1.26 -0.74
C LEU A 153 1.28 -0.21 -0.96
N ASP A 154 1.60 -0.93 0.10
CA ASP A 154 1.80 -2.37 0.02
C ASP A 154 0.45 -3.08 -0.08
N LEU A 155 0.01 -3.40 -1.29
CA LEU A 155 -1.33 -3.95 -1.55
C LEU A 155 -1.41 -5.43 -1.15
N ILE A 156 -0.50 -6.27 -1.63
CA ILE A 156 -0.54 -7.73 -1.42
C ILE A 156 0.84 -8.23 -1.03
N TYR A 157 0.89 -9.03 0.03
CA TYR A 157 2.09 -9.74 0.48
C TYR A 157 2.01 -11.23 0.13
N GLY A 158 3.11 -11.81 -0.33
CA GLY A 158 3.25 -13.25 -0.54
C GLY A 158 3.23 -14.05 0.76
N GLY A 159 3.57 -13.45 1.89
CA GLY A 159 3.50 -14.12 3.20
C GLY A 159 3.77 -13.20 4.38
N GLU A 160 3.64 -13.75 5.59
CA GLU A 160 3.89 -12.99 6.82
C GLU A 160 5.33 -12.50 6.94
N GLY A 161 6.31 -13.24 6.40
CA GLY A 161 7.72 -12.87 6.47
C GLY A 161 7.99 -11.53 5.78
N ILE A 162 7.48 -11.34 4.56
CA ILE A 162 7.64 -10.07 3.84
C ILE A 162 6.77 -8.96 4.44
N ALA A 163 5.58 -9.27 4.96
CA ALA A 163 4.75 -8.29 5.67
C ALA A 163 5.47 -7.70 6.89
N LYS A 164 6.12 -8.57 7.69
CA LYS A 164 6.94 -8.19 8.85
C LYS A 164 8.28 -7.56 8.46
N ALA A 165 8.77 -7.76 7.24
CA ALA A 165 10.02 -7.14 6.82
C ALA A 165 9.80 -5.70 6.32
N ARG A 166 8.68 -5.44 5.64
CA ARG A 166 8.39 -4.13 5.04
C ARG A 166 7.70 -3.16 5.97
N HIS A 167 6.88 -3.65 6.91
CA HIS A 167 6.08 -2.82 7.80
C HIS A 167 5.28 -1.70 7.09
N GLY A 168 4.83 -1.91 5.85
CA GLY A 168 4.18 -0.83 5.06
C GLY A 168 2.67 -0.71 5.28
N ARG A 169 2.03 -1.70 5.92
CA ARG A 169 0.57 -1.83 6.00
C ARG A 169 0.09 -2.29 7.37
N PHE A 170 -0.94 -1.63 7.87
CA PHE A 170 -1.49 -1.79 9.22
C PHE A 170 -3.02 -1.83 9.23
N LYS A 171 -3.60 -2.28 10.35
CA LYS A 171 -5.06 -2.27 10.56
C LYS A 171 -5.55 -0.94 11.12
N THR A 172 -4.74 -0.26 11.92
CA THR A 172 -5.10 0.99 12.58
C THR A 172 -4.02 2.06 12.43
N LEU A 173 -4.42 3.33 12.64
CA LEU A 173 -3.47 4.45 12.64
C LEU A 173 -2.50 4.32 13.82
N GLU A 174 -2.98 3.84 14.96
CA GLU A 174 -2.20 3.66 16.17
C GLU A 174 -1.08 2.62 15.98
N GLU A 175 -1.34 1.51 15.27
CA GLU A 175 -0.31 0.52 14.91
C GLU A 175 0.76 1.13 14.01
N CYS A 176 0.36 1.92 13.02
CA CYS A 176 1.28 2.61 12.11
C CYS A 176 2.13 3.67 12.85
N GLU A 177 1.52 4.46 13.75
CA GLU A 177 2.23 5.46 14.56
C GLU A 177 3.23 4.80 15.52
N ALA A 178 2.87 3.66 16.11
CA ALA A 178 3.79 2.86 16.92
C ALA A 178 4.98 2.37 16.09
N GLN A 179 4.77 1.95 14.84
CA GLN A 179 5.87 1.55 13.97
C GLN A 179 6.81 2.72 13.65
N ASN A 180 6.29 3.90 13.32
CA ASN A 180 7.13 5.09 13.10
C ASN A 180 8.02 5.40 14.32
N ALA A 181 7.51 5.17 15.54
CA ALA A 181 8.30 5.34 16.76
C ALA A 181 9.43 4.31 16.90
N LEU A 182 9.14 3.04 16.58
CA LEU A 182 10.15 1.97 16.56
C LEU A 182 11.23 2.23 15.51
N ASP A 183 10.84 2.70 14.32
CA ASP A 183 11.77 3.01 13.24
C ASP A 183 12.67 4.20 13.60
N GLU A 184 12.15 5.22 14.28
CA GLU A 184 12.95 6.34 14.79
C GLU A 184 13.97 5.86 15.84
N GLU A 185 13.57 4.99 16.76
CA GLU A 185 14.46 4.44 17.79
C GLU A 185 15.57 3.58 17.17
N ALA A 186 15.22 2.68 16.24
CA ALA A 186 16.19 1.86 15.51
C ALA A 186 17.19 2.72 14.74
N ASN A 187 16.71 3.76 14.05
CA ASN A 187 17.57 4.70 13.32
C ASN A 187 18.50 5.49 14.25
N LYS A 188 18.07 5.84 15.47
CA LYS A 188 18.95 6.46 16.47
C LYS A 188 20.05 5.50 16.91
N THR A 189 19.71 4.26 17.23
CA THR A 189 20.70 3.24 17.63
C THR A 189 21.74 3.01 16.54
N ILE A 190 21.33 2.94 15.26
CA ILE A 190 22.27 2.81 14.13
C ILE A 190 23.21 4.02 14.06
N ARG A 191 22.69 5.24 14.15
CA ARG A 191 23.51 6.46 14.12
C ARG A 191 24.50 6.54 15.27
N GLU A 192 24.11 6.10 16.46
CA GLU A 192 24.97 6.03 17.64
C GLU A 192 26.08 4.98 17.49
N GLN A 193 25.80 3.87 16.80
CA GLN A 193 26.81 2.85 16.46
C GLN A 193 27.79 3.35 15.39
N ASP A 194 27.31 4.01 14.33
CA ASP A 194 28.17 4.60 13.30
C ASP A 194 29.04 5.74 13.86
N GLY A 195 28.52 6.53 14.79
CA GLY A 195 29.26 7.58 15.50
C GLY A 195 30.28 7.07 16.53
N ALA A 196 30.26 5.78 16.87
CA ALA A 196 31.22 5.16 17.79
C ALA A 196 32.53 4.70 17.09
N CYS A 197 32.64 4.87 15.77
CA CYS A 197 33.86 4.59 14.99
C CYS A 197 34.84 5.78 14.86
N GLU A 198 34.84 6.73 15.81
CA GLU A 198 35.84 7.82 15.86
C GLU A 198 37.00 7.48 16.81
N GLY A 199 37.71 6.38 16.55
CA GLY A 199 38.95 6.00 17.21
C GLY A 199 40.13 5.96 16.23
N PRO A 200 41.40 6.16 16.66
CA PRO A 200 42.55 6.13 15.76
C PRO A 200 42.78 4.68 15.32
N GLY A 201 42.18 4.28 14.20
CA GLY A 201 42.18 2.90 13.71
C GLY A 201 41.13 2.58 12.64
N CYS A 202 40.24 3.51 12.30
CA CYS A 202 39.53 3.52 11.02
C CYS A 202 40.34 4.25 9.94
#